data_AF-A0A5C8Z4I0-F1
#
_entry.id   AF-A0A5C8Z4I0-F1
#
_cell.length_a   1.000
_cell.length_b   1.000
_cell.length_c   1.000
_cell.angle_alpha   90.00
_cell.angle_beta   90.00
_cell.angle_gamma   90.00
#
_symmetry.space_group_name_H-M   'P 1'
#
loop_
_entity.id
_entity.type
_entity.pdbx_description
1 polymer ?
#
loop_
_entity_poly.entity_id
_entity_poly.type
_entity_poly.pdbx_seq_one_letter_code
_entity_poly.pdbx_strand_id
1 'polypeptide(L)'
;MFHFKRRTLWIIMYITIPLIALLNSLGPDESAQNDAEKTQAASPTESTQSIASTTEPTNSAITEPVMADSWRLSELAFDCLNSVCPVYLPGAAEFYVTVISDQVPVERVDVPTQLQVSATGQAGWFVIRVKSPAGDEAIEQARLFLQQWLPANATMKLVLSGDIDSAIVEHWSSLKSELNASGAPYRAAVQALPTSIASPTLGSEQQLAFLLWSEVLKQRLAKQQIELHWDHRAKPSFLILSAPVDPADLKPVDNSELAPILSAYIDQAQLPQRSAEQIHRYAVSAVLHQLPLSYFAEQGERLNAITLPSINRARDYFIEQIQP
;
A
#
# COMPACT_ATOMS: atom_id res chain seq x y z
N MET A 1 14.47 0.87 42.68
CA MET A 1 15.39 0.60 41.55
C MET A 1 14.84 -0.61 40.81
N PHE A 2 14.06 -0.41 39.73
CA PHE A 2 13.36 -1.50 39.05
C PHE A 2 14.28 -2.17 38.03
N HIS A 3 14.66 -3.42 38.29
CA HIS A 3 15.42 -4.25 37.35
C HIS A 3 14.48 -4.84 36.29
N PHE A 4 14.39 -4.19 35.14
CA PHE A 4 13.74 -4.76 33.97
C PHE A 4 14.64 -5.87 33.36
N LYS A 5 14.13 -7.11 33.33
CA LYS A 5 14.81 -8.24 32.70
C LYS A 5 14.86 -8.02 31.18
N ARG A 6 16.00 -8.33 30.56
CA ARG A 6 16.25 -8.22 29.10
C ARG A 6 15.14 -8.83 28.22
N ARG A 7 14.43 -9.86 28.69
CA ARG A 7 13.29 -10.48 27.98
C ARG A 7 12.03 -9.61 27.92
N THR A 8 11.78 -8.76 28.92
CA THR A 8 10.61 -7.88 28.97
C THR A 8 10.77 -6.69 28.02
N LEU A 9 12.01 -6.24 27.77
CA LEU A 9 12.30 -5.19 26.80
C LEU A 9 11.99 -5.60 25.35
N TRP A 10 12.27 -6.86 24.98
CA TRP A 10 11.96 -7.40 23.65
C TRP A 10 10.46 -7.52 23.38
N ILE A 11 9.68 -7.85 24.42
CA ILE A 11 8.22 -7.95 24.32
C ILE A 11 7.59 -6.57 24.12
N ILE A 12 8.08 -5.55 24.83
CA ILE A 12 7.62 -4.17 24.63
C ILE A 12 7.97 -3.71 23.21
N MET A 13 9.20 -3.97 22.73
CA MET A 13 9.65 -3.60 21.38
C MET A 13 8.85 -4.29 20.26
N TYR A 14 8.47 -5.57 20.43
CA TYR A 14 7.68 -6.30 19.43
C TYR A 14 6.21 -5.93 19.40
N ILE A 15 5.66 -5.40 20.51
CA ILE A 15 4.25 -5.02 20.59
C ILE A 15 4.05 -3.54 20.22
N THR A 16 4.99 -2.65 20.57
CA THR A 16 4.81 -1.21 20.29
C THR A 16 5.16 -0.82 18.87
N ILE A 17 6.12 -1.48 18.20
CA ILE A 17 6.55 -1.09 16.84
C ILE A 17 5.47 -1.36 15.76
N PRO A 18 4.76 -2.51 15.76
CA PRO A 18 3.65 -2.73 14.83
C PRO A 18 2.44 -1.83 15.15
N LEU A 19 2.22 -1.53 16.43
CA LEU A 19 1.12 -0.67 16.88
C LEU A 19 1.32 0.79 16.46
N ILE A 20 2.57 1.29 16.48
CA ILE A 20 2.91 2.63 15.98
C ILE A 20 2.77 2.71 14.45
N ALA A 21 3.14 1.67 13.71
CA ALA A 21 2.94 1.61 12.26
C ALA A 21 1.45 1.55 11.86
N LEU A 22 0.61 0.87 12.65
CA LEU A 22 -0.83 0.79 12.42
C LEU A 22 -1.55 2.10 12.82
N LEU A 23 -1.12 2.76 13.91
CA LEU A 23 -1.66 4.04 14.36
C LEU A 23 -1.24 5.22 13.47
N ASN A 24 -0.04 5.21 12.87
CA ASN A 24 0.39 6.22 11.90
C ASN A 24 -0.32 6.09 10.53
N SER A 25 -1.00 4.96 10.25
CA SER A 25 -1.81 4.80 9.03
C SER A 25 -3.25 5.31 9.18
N LEU A 26 -3.66 5.70 10.40
CA LEU A 26 -5.03 6.09 10.75
C LEU A 26 -5.12 7.47 11.45
N GLY A 27 -4.02 8.20 11.61
CA GLY A 27 -4.00 9.57 12.16
C GLY A 27 -3.84 10.63 11.07
N PRO A 28 -4.42 11.84 11.21
CA PRO A 28 -4.09 12.97 10.36
C PRO A 28 -2.65 13.43 10.61
N ASP A 29 -1.98 13.94 9.56
CA ASP A 29 -0.61 14.44 9.62
C ASP A 29 -0.38 15.40 10.81
N GLU A 30 0.66 15.15 11.62
CA GLU A 30 1.06 15.97 12.78
C GLU A 30 1.45 17.43 12.42
N SER A 31 1.36 17.84 11.15
CA SER A 31 1.55 19.23 10.72
C SER A 31 0.34 20.13 11.00
N ALA A 32 -0.84 19.58 11.29
CA ALA A 32 -2.06 20.38 11.50
C ALA A 32 -2.35 20.75 12.97
N GLN A 33 -1.63 20.19 13.95
CA GLN A 33 -1.97 20.33 15.38
C GLN A 33 -1.10 21.35 16.16
N ASN A 34 0.01 21.83 15.58
CA ASN A 34 0.87 22.84 16.23
C ASN A 34 0.44 24.30 15.99
N ASP A 35 -0.50 24.56 15.08
CA ASP A 35 -0.96 25.92 14.77
C ASP A 35 -2.19 26.35 15.60
N ALA A 36 -2.79 25.44 16.37
CA ALA A 36 -3.97 25.74 17.20
C ALA A 36 -3.64 26.07 18.68
N GLU A 37 -2.43 25.77 19.17
CA GLU A 37 -2.02 26.03 20.57
C GLU A 37 -1.05 27.23 20.68
N LYS A 38 -1.39 28.33 20.00
CA LYS A 38 -0.75 29.63 20.25
C LYS A 38 -1.69 30.81 20.09
N THR A 39 -2.92 30.67 20.55
CA THR A 39 -3.83 31.81 20.75
C THR A 39 -4.47 31.75 22.14
N GLN A 40 -3.69 32.01 23.18
CA GLN A 40 -4.16 32.61 24.45
C GLN A 40 -2.99 32.74 25.43
N ALA A 41 -2.42 33.95 25.53
CA ALA A 41 -2.12 34.63 26.79
C ALA A 41 -1.38 35.96 26.56
N ALA A 42 -1.85 36.98 27.30
CA ALA A 42 -1.14 38.19 27.72
C ALA A 42 -1.11 39.43 26.80
N SER A 43 -2.00 40.37 27.11
CA SER A 43 -1.64 41.77 27.40
C SER A 43 -2.07 42.06 28.85
N PRO A 44 -1.61 43.11 29.57
CA PRO A 44 -0.85 44.28 29.09
C PRO A 44 0.40 44.63 29.94
N THR A 45 1.25 45.57 29.50
CA THR A 45 1.56 46.87 30.17
C THR A 45 2.78 47.55 29.49
N GLU A 46 2.75 48.88 29.52
CA GLU A 46 3.43 49.92 28.75
C GLU A 46 4.96 50.12 28.87
N SER A 47 5.40 51.00 27.95
CA SER A 47 6.54 51.96 27.96
C SER A 47 7.87 51.44 27.39
N THR A 48 8.69 52.16 26.61
CA THR A 48 8.69 53.42 25.83
C THR A 48 10.14 53.52 25.27
N GLN A 49 10.35 54.13 24.08
CA GLN A 49 11.64 54.64 23.52
C GLN A 49 12.64 53.58 22.98
N SER A 50 13.43 53.78 21.91
CA SER A 50 13.65 54.86 20.93
C SER A 50 14.68 54.38 19.87
N ILE A 51 14.50 54.80 18.61
CA ILE A 51 15.52 55.17 17.60
C ILE A 51 16.35 54.10 16.83
N ALA A 52 16.32 54.31 15.50
CA ALA A 52 17.32 54.08 14.44
C ALA A 52 17.40 52.74 13.69
N SER A 53 16.76 52.78 12.52
CA SER A 53 17.15 52.24 11.21
C SER A 53 18.59 51.78 11.02
N THR A 54 18.76 50.56 10.50
CA THR A 54 19.66 50.29 9.36
C THR A 54 19.04 49.15 8.55
N THR A 55 18.72 49.45 7.30
CA THR A 55 18.13 48.58 6.28
C THR A 55 19.19 47.68 5.64
N GLU A 56 19.05 46.36 5.80
CA GLU A 56 19.54 45.35 4.86
C GLU A 56 18.32 44.52 4.42
N PRO A 57 18.02 44.37 3.12
CA PRO A 57 17.04 43.41 2.68
C PRO A 57 17.72 42.04 2.64
N THR A 58 17.62 41.30 3.75
CA THR A 58 17.79 39.85 3.71
C THR A 58 16.63 39.30 2.89
N ASN A 59 16.89 38.89 1.66
CA ASN A 59 15.99 38.03 0.89
C ASN A 59 15.86 36.70 1.64
N SER A 60 15.01 36.66 2.65
CA SER A 60 14.40 35.43 3.13
C SER A 60 13.46 34.97 2.03
N ALA A 61 14.01 34.21 1.09
CA ALA A 61 13.21 33.31 0.28
C ALA A 61 12.41 32.45 1.25
N ILE A 62 11.12 32.74 1.32
CA ILE A 62 10.11 31.83 1.85
C ILE A 62 10.30 30.58 1.01
N THR A 63 11.00 29.59 1.57
CA THR A 63 11.06 28.27 0.96
C THR A 63 9.65 27.75 1.14
N GLU A 64 8.85 27.85 0.09
CA GLU A 64 7.59 27.13 0.01
C GLU A 64 7.85 25.70 0.48
N PRO A 65 6.99 25.12 1.34
CA PRO A 65 7.11 23.71 1.66
C PRO A 65 7.11 22.96 0.33
N VAL A 66 8.21 22.27 0.03
CA VAL A 66 8.30 21.37 -1.13
C VAL A 66 7.21 20.35 -0.93
N MET A 67 6.06 20.56 -1.57
CA MET A 67 4.97 19.61 -1.63
C MET A 67 5.58 18.33 -2.17
N ALA A 68 5.56 17.27 -1.37
CA ALA A 68 6.01 15.95 -1.82
C ALA A 68 5.37 15.65 -3.17
N ASP A 69 6.19 15.24 -4.14
CA ASP A 69 5.73 15.02 -5.52
C ASP A 69 4.51 14.09 -5.50
N SER A 70 3.42 14.56 -6.09
CA SER A 70 2.14 13.85 -6.06
C SER A 70 1.41 14.00 -7.39
N TRP A 71 0.78 12.91 -7.83
CA TRP A 71 0.16 12.84 -9.15
C TRP A 71 -1.29 12.39 -9.06
N ARG A 72 -2.07 12.77 -10.06
CA ARG A 72 -3.47 12.40 -10.19
C ARG A 72 -3.58 11.13 -11.01
N LEU A 73 -4.15 10.10 -10.42
CA LEU A 73 -4.26 8.79 -11.05
C LEU A 73 -5.01 8.82 -12.39
N SER A 74 -6.00 9.69 -12.54
CA SER A 74 -6.79 9.87 -13.76
C SER A 74 -6.01 10.48 -14.93
N GLU A 75 -4.86 11.10 -14.68
CA GLU A 75 -4.03 11.75 -15.68
C GLU A 75 -2.87 10.85 -16.15
N LEU A 76 -2.69 9.69 -15.51
CA LEU A 76 -1.60 8.78 -15.80
C LEU A 76 -1.95 7.82 -16.95
N ALA A 77 -1.06 7.76 -17.94
CA ALA A 77 -1.08 6.71 -18.94
C ALA A 77 -0.56 5.40 -18.32
N PHE A 78 -1.20 4.27 -18.67
CA PHE A 78 -0.79 2.96 -18.20
C PHE A 78 -1.06 1.89 -19.25
N ASP A 79 -0.06 1.70 -20.11
CA ASP A 79 -0.12 0.78 -21.23
C ASP A 79 1.01 -0.25 -21.13
N CYS A 80 0.64 -1.52 -21.04
CA CYS A 80 1.61 -2.61 -21.00
C CYS A 80 2.04 -3.01 -22.40
N LEU A 81 3.29 -2.75 -22.76
CA LEU A 81 3.90 -3.17 -24.03
C LEU A 81 5.00 -4.19 -23.76
N ASN A 82 4.99 -5.31 -24.50
CA ASN A 82 6.00 -6.37 -24.38
C ASN A 82 6.25 -6.86 -22.94
N SER A 83 5.19 -6.94 -22.13
CA SER A 83 5.25 -7.31 -20.70
C SER A 83 5.92 -6.27 -19.78
N VAL A 84 6.15 -5.05 -20.25
CA VAL A 84 6.59 -3.91 -19.44
C VAL A 84 5.45 -2.89 -19.37
N CYS A 85 5.09 -2.48 -18.15
CA CYS A 85 4.00 -1.55 -17.87
C CYS A 85 4.57 -0.30 -17.17
N PRO A 86 4.98 0.73 -17.92
CA PRO A 86 5.50 1.95 -17.36
C PRO A 86 4.40 2.86 -16.81
N VAL A 87 4.73 3.61 -15.75
CA VAL A 87 3.97 4.74 -15.23
C VAL A 87 4.93 5.91 -15.10
N TYR A 88 4.76 6.91 -15.96
CA TYR A 88 5.61 8.09 -15.98
C TYR A 88 5.22 9.04 -14.85
N LEU A 89 6.16 9.30 -13.93
CA LEU A 89 5.99 10.17 -12.78
C LEU A 89 7.10 11.24 -12.79
N PRO A 90 6.99 12.28 -13.64
CA PRO A 90 8.03 13.29 -13.78
C PRO A 90 8.36 13.95 -12.45
N GLY A 91 9.65 14.09 -12.16
CA GLY A 91 10.15 14.67 -10.91
C GLY A 91 10.14 13.74 -9.69
N ALA A 92 9.66 12.49 -9.81
CA ALA A 92 9.67 11.57 -8.69
C ALA A 92 11.11 11.29 -8.20
N ALA A 93 11.36 11.55 -6.92
CA ALA A 93 12.66 11.29 -6.29
C ALA A 93 13.07 9.81 -6.22
N GLU A 94 12.14 8.90 -6.51
CA GLU A 94 12.32 7.45 -6.34
C GLU A 94 11.87 6.71 -7.60
N PHE A 95 12.60 5.65 -7.93
CA PHE A 95 12.26 4.71 -8.98
C PHE A 95 11.81 3.39 -8.35
N TYR A 96 10.75 2.82 -8.90
CA TYR A 96 10.19 1.55 -8.50
C TYR A 96 10.13 0.61 -9.70
N VAL A 97 10.65 -0.59 -9.52
CA VAL A 97 10.40 -1.72 -10.40
C VAL A 97 9.76 -2.85 -9.61
N THR A 98 8.65 -3.37 -10.12
CA THR A 98 8.07 -4.61 -9.63
C THR A 98 8.09 -5.67 -10.72
N VAL A 99 8.67 -6.82 -10.40
CA VAL A 99 8.65 -8.04 -11.21
C VAL A 99 7.53 -8.92 -10.68
N ILE A 100 6.60 -9.29 -11.54
CA ILE A 100 5.55 -10.28 -11.28
C ILE A 100 5.95 -11.54 -12.03
N SER A 101 6.27 -12.63 -11.32
CA SER A 101 6.85 -13.85 -11.87
C SER A 101 6.11 -15.11 -11.43
N ASP A 102 6.04 -16.10 -12.33
CA ASP A 102 5.58 -17.46 -12.01
C ASP A 102 6.67 -18.32 -11.36
N GLN A 103 7.89 -17.78 -11.21
CA GLN A 103 9.03 -18.45 -10.59
C GLN A 103 9.62 -17.65 -9.44
N VAL A 104 10.25 -18.37 -8.52
CA VAL A 104 11.04 -17.83 -7.42
C VAL A 104 12.52 -18.05 -7.75
N PRO A 105 13.39 -17.02 -7.62
CA PRO A 105 14.83 -17.18 -7.64
C PRO A 105 15.30 -18.21 -6.60
N VAL A 106 16.25 -19.07 -6.97
CA VAL A 106 16.83 -20.05 -6.02
C VAL A 106 18.24 -19.64 -5.58
N GLU A 107 18.89 -18.76 -6.33
CA GLU A 107 20.17 -18.18 -6.03
C GLU A 107 20.05 -17.09 -4.95
N ARG A 108 21.14 -16.94 -4.19
CA ARG A 108 21.35 -15.80 -3.30
C ARG A 108 22.25 -14.80 -4.02
N VAL A 109 21.83 -13.54 -4.04
CA VAL A 109 22.58 -12.42 -4.59
C VAL A 109 22.63 -11.34 -3.53
N ASP A 110 23.77 -10.66 -3.40
CA ASP A 110 23.91 -9.53 -2.49
C ASP A 110 23.08 -8.35 -3.00
N VAL A 111 22.29 -7.75 -2.12
CA VAL A 111 21.48 -6.58 -2.46
C VAL A 111 22.37 -5.32 -2.36
N PRO A 112 22.55 -4.56 -3.44
CA PRO A 112 23.28 -3.28 -3.40
C PRO A 112 22.70 -2.31 -2.36
N THR A 113 23.55 -1.53 -1.71
CA THR A 113 23.17 -0.71 -0.54
C THR A 113 22.15 0.38 -0.84
N GLN A 114 22.09 0.91 -2.07
CA GLN A 114 21.07 1.89 -2.46
C GLN A 114 19.71 1.27 -2.83
N LEU A 115 19.61 -0.06 -2.88
CA LEU A 115 18.36 -0.73 -3.25
C LEU A 115 17.61 -1.21 -2.01
N GLN A 116 16.30 -0.98 -2.02
CA GLN A 116 15.37 -1.59 -1.08
C GLN A 116 14.59 -2.66 -1.81
N VAL A 117 14.82 -3.92 -1.43
CA VAL A 117 14.20 -5.09 -2.07
C VAL A 117 13.22 -5.75 -1.12
N SER A 118 12.03 -6.04 -1.63
CA SER A 118 11.02 -6.85 -0.94
C SER A 118 10.47 -7.89 -1.90
N ALA A 119 10.30 -9.13 -1.44
CA ALA A 119 9.74 -10.20 -2.24
C ALA A 119 8.63 -10.93 -1.47
N THR A 120 7.47 -11.12 -2.10
CA THR A 120 6.29 -11.69 -1.47
C THR A 120 5.44 -12.48 -2.47
N GLY A 121 4.54 -13.30 -1.96
CA GLY A 121 3.48 -13.91 -2.75
C GLY A 121 2.26 -12.99 -2.85
N GLN A 122 1.69 -12.81 -4.03
CA GLN A 122 0.44 -12.07 -4.22
C GLN A 122 -0.38 -12.61 -5.39
N ALA A 123 -1.67 -12.88 -5.17
CA ALA A 123 -2.62 -13.35 -6.18
C ALA A 123 -2.13 -14.57 -6.98
N GLY A 124 -1.36 -15.46 -6.35
CA GLY A 124 -0.78 -16.64 -7.00
C GLY A 124 0.52 -16.39 -7.75
N TRP A 125 1.09 -15.19 -7.68
CA TRP A 125 2.36 -14.81 -8.28
C TRP A 125 3.44 -14.55 -7.23
N PHE A 126 4.69 -14.72 -7.61
CA PHE A 126 5.82 -14.20 -6.86
C PHE A 126 6.08 -12.76 -7.31
N VAL A 127 6.08 -11.83 -6.36
CA VAL A 127 6.17 -10.39 -6.62
C VAL A 127 7.42 -9.84 -5.93
N ILE A 128 8.34 -9.34 -6.74
CA ILE A 128 9.59 -8.72 -6.28
C ILE A 128 9.47 -7.23 -6.56
N ARG A 129 9.54 -6.40 -5.52
CA ARG A 129 9.62 -4.94 -5.63
C ARG A 129 11.02 -4.49 -5.26
N VAL A 130 11.64 -3.74 -6.16
CA VAL A 130 12.90 -3.02 -5.93
C VAL A 130 12.58 -1.53 -5.98
N LYS A 131 13.01 -0.82 -4.95
CA LYS A 131 12.95 0.63 -4.85
C LYS A 131 14.37 1.17 -4.83
N SER A 132 14.63 2.22 -5.60
CA SER A 132 15.90 2.93 -5.65
C SER A 132 15.67 4.44 -5.67
N PRO A 133 16.69 5.25 -5.37
CA PRO A 133 16.69 6.66 -5.77
C PRO A 133 16.47 6.81 -7.28
N ALA A 134 15.93 7.96 -7.69
CA ALA A 134 15.94 8.36 -9.10
C ALA A 134 17.38 8.60 -9.61
N GLY A 135 17.55 8.49 -10.92
CA GLY A 135 18.83 8.71 -11.61
C GLY A 135 19.41 7.44 -12.25
N ASP A 136 20.09 7.64 -13.38
CA ASP A 136 20.52 6.57 -14.29
C ASP A 136 21.37 5.50 -13.61
N GLU A 137 22.30 5.89 -12.74
CA GLU A 137 23.18 4.94 -12.05
C GLU A 137 22.40 3.98 -11.14
N ALA A 138 21.47 4.52 -10.33
CA ALA A 138 20.69 3.73 -9.39
C ALA A 138 19.67 2.82 -10.12
N ILE A 139 19.07 3.33 -11.19
CA ILE A 139 18.17 2.57 -12.07
C ILE A 139 18.93 1.43 -12.73
N GLU A 140 20.14 1.68 -13.24
CA GLU A 140 20.96 0.65 -13.87
C GLU A 140 21.42 -0.42 -12.86
N GLN A 141 21.80 -0.01 -11.64
CA GLN A 141 22.13 -0.96 -10.59
C GLN A 141 20.93 -1.85 -10.20
N ALA A 142 19.71 -1.30 -10.18
CA ALA A 142 18.50 -2.09 -9.97
C ALA A 142 18.28 -3.12 -11.09
N ARG A 143 18.53 -2.72 -12.33
CA ARG A 143 18.46 -3.62 -13.49
C ARG A 143 19.49 -4.74 -13.40
N LEU A 144 20.77 -4.41 -13.20
CA LEU A 144 21.86 -5.40 -13.11
C LEU A 144 21.63 -6.40 -11.96
N PHE A 145 21.16 -5.90 -10.81
CA PHE A 145 20.77 -6.75 -9.69
C PHE A 145 19.67 -7.75 -10.10
N LEU A 146 18.61 -7.27 -10.75
CA LEU A 146 17.52 -8.13 -11.22
C LEU A 146 17.96 -9.07 -12.34
N GLN A 147 18.86 -8.65 -13.23
CA GLN A 147 19.42 -9.50 -14.28
C GLN A 147 20.15 -10.71 -13.70
N GLN A 148 20.95 -10.49 -12.66
CA GLN A 148 21.68 -11.54 -11.97
C GLN A 148 20.77 -12.46 -11.15
N TRP A 149 19.67 -11.94 -10.61
CA TRP A 149 18.85 -12.65 -9.65
C TRP A 149 17.61 -13.35 -10.25
N LEU A 150 17.03 -12.81 -11.33
CA LEU A 150 15.76 -13.33 -11.85
C LEU A 150 15.95 -14.57 -12.75
N PRO A 151 15.03 -15.56 -12.68
CA PRO A 151 15.13 -16.77 -13.48
C PRO A 151 14.97 -16.54 -14.99
N ALA A 152 15.83 -17.15 -15.80
CA ALA A 152 15.84 -17.00 -17.27
C ALA A 152 14.54 -17.43 -17.97
N ASN A 153 13.90 -18.48 -17.45
CA ASN A 153 12.73 -19.11 -18.07
C ASN A 153 11.40 -18.67 -17.43
N ALA A 154 11.40 -17.61 -16.63
CA ALA A 154 10.20 -17.12 -15.98
C ALA A 154 9.22 -16.45 -16.97
N THR A 155 7.93 -16.73 -16.80
CA THR A 155 6.89 -15.83 -17.30
C THR A 155 6.84 -14.64 -16.37
N MET A 156 7.22 -13.47 -16.86
CA MET A 156 7.22 -12.27 -16.04
C MET A 156 6.58 -11.06 -16.71
N LYS A 157 6.06 -10.17 -15.87
CA LYS A 157 5.69 -8.81 -16.22
C LYS A 157 6.45 -7.84 -15.33
N LEU A 158 6.86 -6.70 -15.90
CA LEU A 158 7.53 -5.62 -15.20
C LEU A 158 6.57 -4.44 -15.08
N VAL A 159 6.49 -3.86 -13.89
CA VAL A 159 5.83 -2.57 -13.67
C VAL A 159 6.92 -1.59 -13.27
N LEU A 160 7.07 -0.51 -14.02
CA LEU A 160 8.07 0.53 -13.78
C LEU A 160 7.34 1.82 -13.40
N SER A 161 7.77 2.51 -12.36
CA SER A 161 7.28 3.86 -12.07
C SER A 161 8.37 4.76 -11.49
N GLY A 162 8.29 6.06 -11.78
CA GLY A 162 9.26 7.06 -11.36
C GLY A 162 9.47 8.11 -12.43
N ASP A 163 10.51 8.92 -12.27
CA ASP A 163 10.96 9.85 -13.31
C ASP A 163 11.71 9.05 -14.39
N ILE A 164 10.94 8.54 -15.36
CA ILE A 164 11.43 7.67 -16.42
C ILE A 164 11.03 8.24 -17.79
N ASP A 165 11.74 7.83 -18.82
CA ASP A 165 11.42 8.16 -20.21
C ASP A 165 11.32 6.90 -21.08
N SER A 166 11.07 7.08 -22.37
CA SER A 166 10.98 5.96 -23.31
C SER A 166 12.28 5.18 -23.45
N ALA A 167 13.45 5.82 -23.27
CA ALA A 167 14.74 5.16 -23.38
C ALA A 167 14.95 4.20 -22.21
N ILE A 168 14.58 4.60 -20.99
CA ILE A 168 14.58 3.72 -19.82
C ILE A 168 13.63 2.55 -20.05
N VAL A 169 12.41 2.79 -20.54
CA VAL A 169 11.44 1.71 -20.78
C VAL A 169 11.95 0.71 -21.83
N GLU A 170 12.49 1.20 -22.95
CA GLU A 170 13.09 0.36 -23.99
C GLU A 170 14.25 -0.45 -23.44
N HIS A 171 15.14 0.20 -22.68
CA HIS A 171 16.24 -0.46 -21.99
C HIS A 171 15.69 -1.62 -21.17
N TRP A 172 14.78 -1.38 -20.22
CA TRP A 172 14.22 -2.42 -19.34
C TRP A 172 13.45 -3.53 -20.07
N SER A 173 12.93 -3.27 -21.27
CA SER A 173 12.24 -4.31 -22.08
C SER A 173 13.16 -5.46 -22.50
N SER A 174 14.46 -5.21 -22.61
CA SER A 174 15.48 -6.23 -22.95
C SER A 174 15.91 -7.10 -21.76
N LEU A 175 15.54 -6.75 -20.52
CA LEU A 175 15.94 -7.48 -19.31
C LEU A 175 15.63 -8.98 -19.42
N LYS A 176 14.46 -9.34 -19.97
CA LYS A 176 14.04 -10.74 -20.09
C LYS A 176 14.99 -11.61 -20.90
N SER A 177 15.56 -11.08 -21.98
CA SER A 177 16.50 -11.83 -22.82
C SER A 177 17.89 -11.98 -22.20
N GLU A 178 18.17 -11.25 -21.12
CA GLU A 178 19.48 -11.18 -20.48
C GLU A 178 19.56 -11.97 -19.17
N LEU A 179 18.42 -12.51 -18.71
CA LEU A 179 18.33 -13.32 -17.51
C LEU A 179 19.03 -14.66 -17.67
N ASN A 180 19.77 -15.08 -16.65
CA ASN A 180 20.55 -16.32 -16.69
C ASN A 180 20.45 -17.18 -15.41
N ALA A 181 19.73 -16.72 -14.38
CA ALA A 181 19.57 -17.44 -13.13
C ALA A 181 18.56 -18.59 -13.24
N SER A 182 18.60 -19.50 -12.27
CA SER A 182 17.67 -20.62 -12.15
C SER A 182 16.44 -20.21 -11.35
N GLY A 183 15.33 -20.91 -11.57
CA GLY A 183 14.10 -20.64 -10.84
C GLY A 183 13.38 -21.92 -10.45
N ALA A 184 12.61 -21.84 -9.37
CA ALA A 184 11.64 -22.85 -8.99
C ALA A 184 10.23 -22.29 -9.25
N PRO A 185 9.26 -23.11 -9.71
CA PRO A 185 7.87 -22.66 -9.84
C PRO A 185 7.33 -22.12 -8.52
N TYR A 186 6.76 -20.92 -8.55
CA TYR A 186 6.09 -20.37 -7.37
C TYR A 186 4.81 -21.15 -7.09
N ARG A 187 4.69 -21.64 -5.86
CA ARG A 187 3.48 -22.31 -5.37
C ARG A 187 3.11 -21.65 -4.05
N ALA A 188 2.02 -20.89 -4.05
CA ALA A 188 1.49 -20.33 -2.83
C ALA A 188 1.12 -21.48 -1.87
N ALA A 189 1.64 -21.44 -0.65
CA ALA A 189 1.21 -22.33 0.41
C ALA A 189 -0.23 -21.93 0.79
N VAL A 190 -1.22 -22.66 0.28
CA VAL A 190 -2.62 -22.47 0.67
C VAL A 190 -2.82 -23.19 1.99
N GLN A 191 -2.92 -22.43 3.08
CA GLN A 191 -3.34 -22.98 4.36
C GLN A 191 -4.84 -22.76 4.48
N ALA A 192 -5.63 -23.70 3.92
CA ALA A 192 -7.06 -23.72 4.13
C ALA A 192 -7.32 -24.10 5.59
N LEU A 193 -7.48 -23.09 6.43
CA LEU A 193 -7.89 -23.26 7.83
C LEU A 193 -9.41 -23.40 7.88
N PRO A 194 -9.97 -24.16 8.82
CA PRO A 194 -11.42 -24.31 8.98
C PRO A 194 -12.14 -22.99 9.26
N THR A 195 -11.39 -21.93 9.58
CA THR A 195 -11.86 -20.57 9.84
C THR A 195 -11.39 -19.60 8.74
N SER A 196 -11.46 -20.01 7.48
CA SER A 196 -11.07 -19.19 6.33
C SER A 196 -12.24 -18.94 5.37
N ILE A 197 -12.30 -17.73 4.82
CA ILE A 197 -13.32 -17.28 3.88
C ILE A 197 -12.60 -16.91 2.59
N ALA A 198 -13.00 -17.51 1.48
CA ALA A 198 -12.43 -17.17 0.18
C ALA A 198 -12.89 -15.75 -0.22
N SER A 199 -11.93 -14.85 -0.41
CA SER A 199 -12.21 -13.49 -0.89
C SER A 199 -12.57 -13.52 -2.38
N PRO A 200 -13.56 -12.71 -2.81
CA PRO A 200 -13.73 -12.37 -4.21
C PRO A 200 -12.44 -11.82 -4.81
N THR A 201 -12.29 -12.01 -6.12
CA THR A 201 -11.15 -11.43 -6.85
C THR A 201 -11.32 -9.91 -6.92
N LEU A 202 -10.24 -9.15 -6.72
CA LEU A 202 -10.21 -7.71 -6.97
C LEU A 202 -10.74 -7.43 -8.39
N GLY A 203 -11.68 -6.50 -8.53
CA GLY A 203 -12.37 -6.27 -9.80
C GLY A 203 -13.81 -6.77 -9.86
N SER A 204 -14.14 -7.81 -9.09
CA SER A 204 -15.48 -8.39 -9.12
C SER A 204 -16.53 -7.50 -8.45
N GLU A 205 -17.79 -7.69 -8.85
CA GLU A 205 -18.94 -6.94 -8.31
C GLU A 205 -19.10 -7.11 -6.78
N GLN A 206 -18.73 -8.28 -6.25
CA GLN A 206 -18.88 -8.62 -4.84
C GLN A 206 -17.74 -8.05 -3.98
N GLN A 207 -16.63 -7.62 -4.58
CA GLN A 207 -15.39 -7.36 -3.84
C GLN A 207 -15.50 -6.18 -2.87
N LEU A 208 -16.07 -5.05 -3.29
CA LEU A 208 -16.21 -3.88 -2.41
C LEU A 208 -17.18 -4.16 -1.25
N ALA A 209 -18.30 -4.82 -1.53
CA ALA A 209 -19.26 -5.21 -0.50
C ALA A 209 -18.63 -6.21 0.50
N PHE A 210 -17.83 -7.16 0.02
CA PHE A 210 -17.08 -8.08 0.87
C PHE A 210 -16.05 -7.36 1.74
N LEU A 211 -15.27 -6.44 1.18
CA LEU A 211 -14.29 -5.65 1.95
C LEU A 211 -14.97 -4.87 3.08
N LEU A 212 -16.02 -4.12 2.77
CA LEU A 212 -16.73 -3.31 3.76
C LEU A 212 -17.37 -4.17 4.84
N TRP A 213 -17.95 -5.32 4.47
CA TRP A 213 -18.44 -6.30 5.45
C TRP A 213 -17.31 -6.83 6.34
N SER A 214 -16.15 -7.16 5.76
CA SER A 214 -15.02 -7.70 6.52
C SER A 214 -14.46 -6.71 7.55
N GLU A 215 -14.51 -5.40 7.26
CA GLU A 215 -14.13 -4.36 8.22
C GLU A 215 -15.16 -4.22 9.36
N VAL A 216 -16.47 -4.30 9.07
CA VAL A 216 -17.50 -4.38 10.13
C VAL A 216 -17.26 -5.61 11.00
N LEU A 217 -17.03 -6.77 10.38
CA LEU A 217 -16.77 -8.01 11.10
C LEU A 217 -15.52 -7.87 11.99
N LYS A 218 -14.43 -7.33 11.47
CA LYS A 218 -13.20 -7.07 12.23
C LYS A 218 -13.45 -6.20 13.47
N GLN A 219 -14.27 -5.15 13.36
CA GLN A 219 -14.62 -4.31 14.51
C GLN A 219 -15.45 -5.06 15.58
N ARG A 220 -16.35 -5.95 15.17
CA ARG A 220 -17.11 -6.81 16.10
C ARG A 220 -16.18 -7.77 16.84
N LEU A 221 -15.31 -8.44 16.09
CA LEU A 221 -14.37 -9.46 16.57
C LEU A 221 -13.26 -8.90 17.47
N ALA A 222 -12.88 -7.63 17.29
CA ALA A 222 -11.87 -6.97 18.13
C ALA A 222 -12.23 -7.02 19.63
N LYS A 223 -13.53 -7.06 19.98
CA LYS A 223 -14.00 -7.16 21.37
C LYS A 223 -13.72 -8.54 22.00
N GLN A 224 -13.51 -9.55 21.17
CA GLN A 224 -13.32 -10.94 21.57
C GLN A 224 -11.88 -11.43 21.38
N GLN A 225 -10.96 -10.54 21.01
CA GLN A 225 -9.57 -10.89 20.69
C GLN A 225 -9.44 -11.92 19.56
N ILE A 226 -10.45 -11.99 18.67
CA ILE A 226 -10.37 -12.77 17.45
C ILE A 226 -9.71 -11.89 16.39
N GLU A 227 -8.58 -12.35 15.88
CA GLU A 227 -7.82 -11.65 14.85
C GLU A 227 -8.31 -12.09 13.48
N LEU A 228 -8.42 -11.11 12.58
CA LEU A 228 -8.82 -11.29 11.20
C LEU A 228 -7.66 -10.82 10.32
N HIS A 229 -7.09 -11.74 9.56
CA HIS A 229 -5.93 -11.48 8.70
C HIS A 229 -6.20 -11.90 7.26
N TRP A 230 -5.63 -11.16 6.31
CA TRP A 230 -5.70 -11.53 4.91
C TRP A 230 -4.47 -12.35 4.51
N ASP A 231 -4.70 -13.46 3.81
CA ASP A 231 -3.68 -14.16 3.05
C ASP A 231 -3.89 -13.90 1.55
N HIS A 232 -3.08 -12.97 1.03
CA HIS A 232 -3.08 -12.58 -0.38
C HIS A 232 -2.23 -13.49 -1.28
N ARG A 233 -1.49 -14.48 -0.72
CA ARG A 233 -0.42 -15.16 -1.47
C ARG A 233 -0.94 -16.03 -2.60
N ALA A 234 -2.13 -16.58 -2.45
CA ALA A 234 -2.80 -17.44 -3.40
C ALA A 234 -3.92 -16.71 -4.16
N LYS A 235 -4.45 -17.38 -5.19
CA LYS A 235 -5.70 -17.02 -5.87
C LYS A 235 -6.66 -18.22 -5.77
N PRO A 236 -7.85 -18.08 -5.13
CA PRO A 236 -8.32 -16.88 -4.44
C PRO A 236 -7.46 -16.53 -3.22
N SER A 237 -7.55 -15.29 -2.77
CA SER A 237 -7.03 -14.86 -1.48
C SER A 237 -8.01 -15.24 -0.37
N PHE A 238 -7.54 -15.31 0.87
CA PHE A 238 -8.37 -15.75 1.99
C PHE A 238 -8.39 -14.72 3.11
N LEU A 239 -9.57 -14.55 3.72
CA LEU A 239 -9.74 -13.93 5.01
C LEU A 239 -9.69 -15.03 6.07
N ILE A 240 -8.75 -14.96 7.01
CA ILE A 240 -8.52 -16.01 7.99
C ILE A 240 -8.78 -15.45 9.38
N LEU A 241 -9.52 -16.22 10.17
CA LEU A 241 -9.86 -15.91 11.55
C LEU A 241 -9.00 -16.76 12.48
N SER A 242 -8.45 -16.16 13.55
CA SER A 242 -7.62 -16.88 14.52
C SER A 242 -8.39 -17.87 15.39
N ALA A 243 -9.73 -17.74 15.46
CA ALA A 243 -10.61 -18.61 16.22
C ALA A 243 -12.02 -18.67 15.58
N PRO A 244 -12.86 -19.66 15.95
CA PRO A 244 -14.27 -19.68 15.57
C PRO A 244 -15.01 -18.43 16.03
N VAL A 245 -16.00 -17.99 15.25
CA VAL A 245 -16.79 -16.78 15.50
C VAL A 245 -18.14 -17.13 16.12
N ASP A 246 -18.59 -16.37 17.12
CA ASP A 246 -19.94 -16.50 17.67
C ASP A 246 -20.98 -16.12 16.59
N PRO A 247 -22.00 -16.96 16.31
CA PRO A 247 -23.08 -16.63 15.38
C PRO A 247 -23.74 -15.26 15.63
N ALA A 248 -23.76 -14.77 16.88
CA ALA A 248 -24.27 -13.45 17.22
C ALA A 248 -23.51 -12.28 16.54
N ASP A 249 -22.22 -12.44 16.26
CA ASP A 249 -21.40 -11.44 15.55
C ASP A 249 -21.55 -11.49 14.04
N LEU A 250 -22.19 -12.54 13.53
CA LEU A 250 -22.48 -12.73 12.11
C LEU A 250 -23.86 -12.17 11.72
N LYS A 251 -24.52 -11.47 12.64
CA LYS A 251 -25.80 -10.78 12.40
C LYS A 251 -25.71 -9.78 11.22
N PRO A 252 -26.85 -9.41 10.60
CA PRO A 252 -26.88 -8.36 9.59
C PRO A 252 -26.16 -7.08 10.03
N VAL A 253 -25.49 -6.43 9.08
CA VAL A 253 -24.88 -5.11 9.24
C VAL A 253 -25.99 -4.07 9.29
N ASP A 254 -25.85 -3.10 10.18
CA ASP A 254 -26.71 -1.92 10.21
C ASP A 254 -25.96 -0.65 9.75
N ASN A 255 -26.70 0.44 9.53
CA ASN A 255 -26.12 1.70 9.08
C ASN A 255 -25.20 2.35 10.12
N SER A 256 -25.41 2.11 11.41
CA SER A 256 -24.57 2.71 12.46
C SER A 256 -23.17 2.11 12.48
N GLU A 257 -23.05 0.83 12.10
CA GLU A 257 -21.76 0.15 11.92
C GLU A 257 -21.11 0.50 10.56
N LEU A 258 -21.91 0.56 9.49
CA LEU A 258 -21.40 0.75 8.14
C LEU A 258 -20.98 2.20 7.84
N ALA A 259 -21.81 3.18 8.21
CA ALA A 259 -21.62 4.57 7.82
C ALA A 259 -20.22 5.14 8.12
N PRO A 260 -19.64 4.96 9.33
CA PRO A 260 -18.30 5.48 9.61
C PRO A 260 -17.21 4.81 8.76
N ILE A 261 -17.34 3.51 8.48
CA ILE A 261 -16.38 2.78 7.64
C ILE A 261 -16.49 3.29 6.20
N LEU A 262 -17.70 3.34 5.65
CA LEU A 262 -17.92 3.78 4.27
C LEU A 262 -17.45 5.22 4.06
N SER A 263 -17.73 6.12 5.01
CA SER A 263 -17.25 7.51 4.97
C SER A 263 -15.73 7.56 4.90
N ALA A 264 -15.01 6.84 5.78
CA ALA A 264 -13.55 6.84 5.77
C ALA A 264 -12.96 6.36 4.44
N TYR A 265 -13.58 5.36 3.80
CA TYR A 265 -13.15 4.89 2.47
C TYR A 265 -13.44 5.93 1.38
N ILE A 266 -14.59 6.61 1.44
CA ILE A 266 -14.95 7.68 0.50
C ILE A 266 -14.00 8.86 0.64
N ASP A 267 -13.70 9.30 1.85
CA ASP A 267 -12.80 10.42 2.13
C ASP A 267 -11.40 10.15 1.55
N GLN A 268 -10.88 8.93 1.73
CA GLN A 268 -9.62 8.49 1.13
C GLN A 268 -9.68 8.43 -0.40
N ALA A 269 -10.79 7.94 -0.96
CA ALA A 269 -10.97 7.87 -2.41
C ALA A 269 -11.10 9.24 -3.08
N GLN A 270 -11.57 10.26 -2.34
CA GLN A 270 -11.71 11.64 -2.82
C GLN A 270 -10.40 12.43 -2.85
N LEU A 271 -9.36 11.97 -2.16
CA LEU A 271 -8.04 12.60 -2.25
C LEU A 271 -7.59 12.60 -3.73
N PRO A 272 -7.36 13.77 -4.36
CA PRO A 272 -7.13 13.84 -5.80
C PRO A 272 -5.72 13.37 -6.19
N GLN A 273 -4.77 13.53 -5.27
CA GLN A 273 -3.36 13.25 -5.49
C GLN A 273 -2.91 12.03 -4.71
N ARG A 274 -1.92 11.33 -5.26
CA ARG A 274 -1.32 10.11 -4.70
C ARG A 274 0.19 10.23 -4.75
N SER A 275 0.85 9.66 -3.75
CA SER A 275 2.31 9.51 -3.77
C SER A 275 2.76 8.52 -4.85
N ALA A 276 4.02 8.61 -5.26
CA ALA A 276 4.63 7.68 -6.22
C ALA A 276 4.46 6.22 -5.78
N GLU A 277 4.70 5.92 -4.50
CA GLU A 277 4.56 4.56 -3.98
C GLU A 277 3.11 4.06 -4.08
N GLN A 278 2.12 4.90 -3.74
CA GLN A 278 0.70 4.53 -3.85
C GLN A 278 0.33 4.23 -5.31
N ILE A 279 0.76 5.07 -6.25
CA ILE A 279 0.52 4.88 -7.68
C ILE A 279 1.15 3.57 -8.17
N HIS A 280 2.40 3.31 -7.78
CA HIS A 280 3.08 2.06 -8.13
C HIS A 280 2.31 0.84 -7.62
N ARG A 281 1.80 0.88 -6.38
CA ARG A 281 0.97 -0.21 -5.82
C ARG A 281 -0.34 -0.40 -6.61
N TYR A 282 -0.98 0.67 -7.08
CA TYR A 282 -2.15 0.56 -7.95
C TYR A 282 -1.80 -0.05 -9.30
N ALA A 283 -0.71 0.38 -9.93
CA ALA A 283 -0.25 -0.18 -11.20
C ALA A 283 0.09 -1.68 -11.08
N VAL A 284 0.79 -2.10 -10.02
CA VAL A 284 1.05 -3.52 -9.74
C VAL A 284 -0.24 -4.31 -9.56
N SER A 285 -1.19 -3.76 -8.80
CA SER A 285 -2.49 -4.40 -8.59
C SER A 285 -3.31 -4.50 -9.88
N ALA A 286 -3.25 -3.47 -10.74
CA ALA A 286 -3.86 -3.45 -12.07
C ALA A 286 -3.32 -4.61 -12.93
N VAL A 287 -2.00 -4.82 -12.95
CA VAL A 287 -1.39 -5.93 -13.71
C VAL A 287 -1.76 -7.30 -13.13
N LEU A 288 -1.66 -7.48 -11.81
CA LEU A 288 -1.94 -8.75 -11.14
C LEU A 288 -3.39 -9.22 -11.35
N HIS A 289 -4.32 -8.27 -11.31
CA HIS A 289 -5.75 -8.55 -11.39
C HIS A 289 -6.37 -8.28 -12.77
N GLN A 290 -5.57 -7.86 -13.75
CA GLN A 290 -6.00 -7.56 -15.11
C GLN A 290 -7.09 -6.47 -15.15
N LEU A 291 -6.85 -5.40 -14.40
CA LEU A 291 -7.76 -4.26 -14.30
C LEU A 291 -7.14 -3.04 -15.00
N PRO A 292 -7.96 -2.15 -15.58
CA PRO A 292 -7.46 -0.85 -16.02
C PRO A 292 -7.03 -0.02 -14.81
N LEU A 293 -6.05 0.88 -14.98
CA LEU A 293 -5.65 1.78 -13.89
C LEU A 293 -6.82 2.71 -13.47
N SER A 294 -7.71 3.04 -14.41
CA SER A 294 -8.93 3.82 -14.14
C SER A 294 -9.84 3.17 -13.09
N TYR A 295 -9.79 1.83 -12.93
CA TYR A 295 -10.48 1.13 -11.84
C TYR A 295 -10.17 1.80 -10.51
N PHE A 296 -8.92 2.15 -10.23
CA PHE A 296 -8.54 2.79 -8.95
C PHE A 296 -8.90 4.28 -8.90
N ALA A 297 -8.97 4.97 -10.04
CA ALA A 297 -9.39 6.38 -10.12
C ALA A 297 -10.89 6.53 -9.86
N GLU A 298 -11.69 5.58 -10.33
CA GLU A 298 -13.15 5.53 -10.16
C GLU A 298 -13.56 4.92 -8.79
N GLN A 299 -12.63 4.82 -7.84
CA GLN A 299 -12.94 4.24 -6.53
C GLN A 299 -14.03 5.00 -5.78
N GLY A 300 -14.04 6.34 -5.85
CA GLY A 300 -15.06 7.16 -5.20
C GLY A 300 -16.46 6.85 -5.74
N GLU A 301 -16.64 6.78 -7.06
CA GLU A 301 -17.93 6.45 -7.68
C GLU A 301 -18.43 5.08 -7.24
N ARG A 302 -17.55 4.08 -7.29
CA ARG A 302 -17.91 2.70 -6.94
C ARG A 302 -18.24 2.54 -5.46
N LEU A 303 -17.56 3.27 -4.57
CA LEU A 303 -17.91 3.31 -3.14
C LEU A 303 -19.27 3.97 -2.92
N ASN A 304 -19.56 5.07 -3.61
CA ASN A 304 -20.87 5.74 -3.54
C ASN A 304 -22.03 4.86 -4.07
N ALA A 305 -21.75 3.92 -4.96
CA ALA A 305 -22.73 2.96 -5.44
C ALA A 305 -23.01 1.80 -4.46
N ILE A 306 -22.22 1.63 -3.41
CA ILE A 306 -22.44 0.57 -2.42
C ILE A 306 -23.64 0.89 -1.53
N THR A 307 -24.49 -0.11 -1.32
CA THR A 307 -25.69 -0.01 -0.48
C THR A 307 -25.65 -1.00 0.67
N LEU A 308 -26.31 -0.68 1.80
CA LEU A 308 -26.44 -1.60 2.92
C LEU A 308 -27.02 -2.98 2.51
N PRO A 309 -28.06 -3.06 1.65
CA PRO A 309 -28.53 -4.35 1.12
C PRO A 309 -27.47 -5.15 0.36
N SER A 310 -26.60 -4.49 -0.42
CA SER A 310 -25.53 -5.20 -1.15
C SER A 310 -24.48 -5.82 -0.20
N ILE A 311 -24.15 -5.12 0.88
CA ILE A 311 -23.24 -5.61 1.93
C ILE A 311 -23.88 -6.77 2.69
N ASN A 312 -25.15 -6.67 3.05
CA ASN A 312 -25.85 -7.76 3.73
C ASN A 312 -26.03 -9.00 2.84
N ARG A 313 -26.21 -8.82 1.53
CA ARG A 313 -26.20 -9.95 0.57
C ARG A 313 -24.83 -10.60 0.47
N ALA A 314 -23.76 -9.80 0.43
CA ALA A 314 -22.40 -10.33 0.45
C ALA A 314 -22.15 -11.12 1.74
N ARG A 315 -22.47 -10.54 2.91
CA ARG A 315 -22.43 -11.21 4.21
C ARG A 315 -23.10 -12.59 4.15
N ASP A 316 -24.36 -12.66 3.71
CA ASP A 316 -25.11 -13.93 3.66
C ASP A 316 -24.39 -15.00 2.85
N TYR A 317 -23.85 -14.63 1.68
CA TYR A 317 -23.08 -15.53 0.83
C TYR A 317 -21.78 -16.04 1.49
N PHE A 318 -21.08 -15.21 2.27
CA PHE A 318 -19.79 -15.58 2.85
C PHE A 318 -19.88 -16.23 4.22
N ILE A 319 -20.95 -16.00 4.99
CA ILE A 319 -21.15 -16.68 6.28
C ILE A 319 -21.31 -18.19 6.10
N GLU A 320 -21.89 -18.64 4.98
CA GLU A 320 -21.99 -20.07 4.65
C GLU A 320 -20.62 -20.77 4.62
N GLN A 321 -19.52 -20.02 4.46
CA GLN A 321 -18.15 -20.57 4.49
C GLN A 321 -17.56 -20.65 5.91
N ILE A 322 -18.18 -19.99 6.89
CA ILE A 322 -17.74 -19.96 8.30
C ILE A 322 -18.45 -21.06 9.12
N GLN A 323 -19.64 -21.50 8.68
CA GLN A 323 -20.44 -22.50 9.39
C GLN A 323 -20.14 -23.91 8.85
N PRO A 324 -19.67 -24.85 9.70
CA PRO A 324 -19.41 -26.24 9.30
C PRO A 324 -20.68 -27.05 9.03
#